data_AF-A0A3N0YPM6-F1
#
_entry.id   AF-A0A3N0YPM6-F1
#
_cell.length_a   1.000
_cell.length_b   1.000
_cell.length_c   1.000
_cell.angle_alpha   90.00
_cell.angle_beta   90.00
_cell.angle_gamma   90.00
#
_symmetry.space_group_name_H-M   'P 1'
#
loop_
_entity.id
_entity.type
_entity.pdbx_description
1 polymer ?
#
loop_
_entity_poly.entity_id
_entity_poly.type
_entity_poly.pdbx_seq_one_letter_code
_entity_poly.pdbx_strand_id
1 'polypeptide(L)'
;MGKLAVLSLAVIALAVLIGERLISLSVNDIVAVGAESFYATNDHYFTNEILKFVEPFLSLPWCDVIYFSPETVQVVAGGFLSANGINISPNKRQEVDVDSLCDNIEVDRESGDLWMGCHPNGLKCVFQDPNDPPGSEVIRIENILSEKPQVTQVYADDGSVIIGSSVATPYGGKLLIGTVYQKALICDLK
;
A
#
# COMPACT_ATOMS: atom_id res chain seq x y z
N MET A 1 -32.37 17.51 -12.61
CA MET A 1 -32.21 16.28 -13.43
C MET A 1 -30.73 16.05 -13.66
N GLY A 2 -30.05 15.36 -12.74
CA GLY A 2 -28.67 14.94 -12.92
C GLY A 2 -28.64 13.65 -13.73
N LYS A 3 -27.91 13.63 -14.85
CA LYS A 3 -27.68 12.39 -15.59
C LYS A 3 -26.68 11.56 -14.79
N LEU A 4 -27.16 10.49 -14.15
CA LEU A 4 -26.32 9.40 -13.70
C LEU A 4 -25.71 8.78 -14.95
N ALA A 5 -24.43 9.03 -15.21
CA ALA A 5 -23.70 8.33 -16.26
C ALA A 5 -23.49 6.91 -15.77
N VAL A 6 -24.41 6.01 -16.11
CA VAL A 6 -24.17 4.57 -16.03
C VAL A 6 -23.09 4.29 -17.06
N LEU A 7 -21.83 4.30 -16.63
CA LEU A 7 -20.73 3.74 -17.41
C LEU A 7 -21.09 2.27 -17.61
N SER A 8 -21.56 1.94 -18.82
CA SER A 8 -21.95 0.58 -19.13
C SER A 8 -20.71 -0.32 -19.06
N LEU A 9 -20.89 -1.59 -18.66
CA LEU A 9 -19.84 -2.61 -18.71
C LEU A 9 -19.07 -2.63 -20.05
N ALA A 10 -19.71 -2.18 -21.14
CA ALA A 10 -19.09 -2.10 -22.46
C ALA A 10 -17.95 -1.07 -22.55
N VAL A 11 -17.97 0.02 -21.78
CA VAL A 11 -16.88 1.02 -21.79
C VAL A 11 -15.66 0.47 -21.05
N ILE A 12 -15.87 -0.20 -19.92
CA ILE A 12 -14.81 -0.91 -19.18
C ILE A 12 -14.23 -2.03 -20.05
N ALA A 13 -15.10 -2.82 -20.70
CA ALA A 13 -14.66 -3.87 -21.63
C ALA A 13 -13.92 -3.31 -22.84
N LEU A 14 -14.29 -2.14 -23.37
CA LEU A 14 -13.61 -1.51 -24.50
C LEU A 14 -12.22 -0.99 -24.09
N ALA A 15 -12.07 -0.39 -22.90
CA ALA A 15 -10.77 -0.01 -22.37
C ALA A 15 -9.85 -1.22 -22.12
N VAL A 16 -10.42 -2.37 -21.74
CA VAL A 16 -9.71 -3.65 -21.62
C VAL A 16 -9.37 -4.26 -23.00
N LEU A 17 -10.24 -4.10 -24.01
CA LEU A 17 -10.08 -4.67 -25.35
C LEU A 17 -9.14 -3.89 -26.28
N ILE A 18 -8.96 -2.58 -26.06
CA ILE A 18 -8.09 -1.76 -26.92
C ILE A 18 -6.61 -2.11 -26.72
N GLY A 19 -6.21 -2.78 -25.63
CA GLY A 19 -4.91 -3.44 -25.50
C GLY A 19 -3.67 -2.54 -25.62
N GLU A 20 -3.82 -1.24 -25.82
CA GLU A 20 -2.73 -0.28 -25.86
C GLU A 20 -2.41 0.13 -24.43
N ARG A 21 -1.49 -0.61 -23.83
CA ARG A 21 -0.80 -0.21 -22.62
C ARG A 21 0.08 1.01 -22.92
N LEU A 22 -0.51 2.20 -23.01
CA LEU A 22 0.18 3.38 -22.51
C LEU A 22 0.35 3.12 -21.02
N ILE A 23 1.59 3.17 -20.54
CA ILE A 23 1.92 2.97 -19.12
C ILE A 23 1.27 4.14 -18.34
N SER A 24 0.00 3.96 -17.98
CA SER A 24 -0.82 4.90 -17.24
C SER A 24 -0.58 4.60 -15.77
N LEU A 25 0.41 5.27 -15.19
CA LEU A 25 0.85 5.00 -13.83
C LEU A 25 -0.08 5.65 -12.81
N SER A 26 -0.50 4.86 -11.82
CA SER A 26 -1.05 5.33 -10.56
C SER A 26 -0.04 5.01 -9.47
N VAL A 27 1.13 5.66 -9.53
CA VAL A 27 2.23 5.39 -8.61
C VAL A 27 1.80 5.69 -7.19
N ASN A 28 2.00 4.73 -6.29
CA ASN A 28 1.74 4.86 -4.87
C ASN A 28 3.04 5.06 -4.08
N ASP A 29 3.98 4.12 -4.19
CA ASP A 29 5.29 4.18 -3.52
C ASP A 29 6.43 3.74 -4.46
N ILE A 30 7.67 4.10 -4.10
CA ILE A 30 8.88 3.71 -4.83
C ILE A 30 10.00 3.23 -3.90
N VAL A 31 10.81 2.30 -4.39
CA VAL A 31 12.11 1.94 -3.78
C VAL A 31 13.23 2.14 -4.78
N ALA A 32 14.16 3.04 -4.45
CA ALA A 32 15.32 3.33 -5.28
C ALA A 32 16.33 2.18 -5.26
N VAL A 33 16.83 1.82 -6.45
CA VAL A 33 17.90 0.83 -6.64
C VAL A 33 19.11 1.39 -7.40
N GLY A 34 19.03 2.65 -7.80
CA GLY A 34 20.12 3.43 -8.37
C GLY A 34 19.78 4.92 -8.33
N ALA A 35 20.64 5.75 -8.89
CA ALA A 35 20.44 7.21 -8.92
C ALA A 35 19.22 7.62 -9.77
N GLU A 36 18.92 6.86 -10.82
CA GLU A 36 17.83 7.13 -11.76
C GLU A 36 16.96 5.87 -12.01
N SER A 37 17.04 4.88 -11.11
CA SER A 37 16.31 3.62 -11.23
C SER A 37 15.64 3.21 -9.93
N PHE A 38 14.41 2.73 -10.04
CA PHE A 38 13.56 2.38 -8.91
C PHE A 38 12.53 1.32 -9.31
N TYR A 39 12.00 0.62 -8.31
CA TYR A 39 10.74 -0.09 -8.44
C TYR A 39 9.60 0.82 -7.97
N ALA A 40 8.44 0.72 -8.59
CA ALA A 40 7.25 1.48 -8.21
C ALA A 40 6.02 0.58 -8.16
N THR A 41 5.17 0.78 -7.17
CA THR A 41 3.85 0.17 -7.06
C THR A 41 2.83 1.05 -7.76
N ASN A 42 1.99 0.44 -8.60
CA ASN A 42 0.77 1.07 -9.10
C ASN A 42 -0.41 0.53 -8.30
N ASP A 43 -1.08 1.38 -7.55
CA ASP A 43 -2.16 0.98 -6.62
C ASP A 43 -3.54 0.87 -7.27
N HIS A 44 -3.66 1.31 -8.51
CA HIS A 44 -4.86 1.26 -9.33
C HIS A 44 -4.50 1.05 -10.80
N TYR A 45 -5.36 0.35 -11.53
CA TYR A 45 -5.30 0.27 -12.98
C TYR A 45 -5.79 1.54 -13.65
N PHE A 46 -6.89 2.11 -13.13
CA PHE A 46 -7.46 3.33 -13.70
C PHE A 46 -6.79 4.58 -13.14
N THR A 47 -6.61 5.60 -13.99
CA THR A 47 -6.17 6.94 -13.57
C THR A 47 -7.33 7.92 -13.38
N ASN A 48 -8.55 7.53 -13.77
CA ASN A 48 -9.74 8.33 -13.54
C ASN A 48 -10.23 8.16 -12.11
N GLU A 49 -10.38 9.26 -11.36
CA GLU A 49 -10.77 9.25 -9.94
C GLU A 49 -12.08 8.51 -9.64
N ILE A 50 -13.08 8.60 -10.53
CA ILE A 50 -14.35 7.88 -10.33
C ILE A 50 -14.11 6.37 -10.49
N LEU A 51 -13.31 5.97 -11.47
CA LEU A 51 -12.99 4.57 -11.69
C LEU A 51 -12.08 4.01 -10.59
N LYS A 52 -11.11 4.80 -10.11
CA LYS A 52 -10.28 4.46 -8.95
C LYS A 52 -11.15 4.20 -7.72
N PHE A 53 -12.13 5.06 -7.45
CA PHE A 53 -13.05 4.86 -6.33
C PHE A 53 -13.88 3.57 -6.47
N VAL A 54 -14.22 3.16 -7.70
CA VAL A 54 -15.03 1.95 -7.96
C VAL A 54 -14.19 0.67 -7.95
N GLU A 55 -12.92 0.75 -8.35
CA GLU A 55 -12.02 -0.39 -8.56
C GLU A 55 -11.88 -1.33 -7.35
N PRO A 56 -11.71 -0.84 -6.10
CA PRO A 56 -11.67 -1.71 -4.91
C PRO A 56 -12.91 -2.60 -4.74
N PHE A 57 -14.08 -2.13 -5.15
CA PHE A 57 -15.34 -2.88 -5.04
C PHE A 57 -15.48 -3.98 -6.10
N LEU A 58 -14.68 -3.93 -7.16
CA LEU A 58 -14.65 -4.98 -8.20
C LEU A 58 -13.76 -6.16 -7.80
N SER A 59 -12.87 -5.99 -6.82
CA SER A 59 -11.93 -7.02 -6.37
C SER A 59 -11.10 -7.63 -7.52
N LEU A 60 -10.68 -6.77 -8.46
CA LEU A 60 -9.92 -7.19 -9.64
C LEU A 60 -8.42 -7.00 -9.37
N PRO A 61 -7.59 -8.02 -9.63
CA PRO A 61 -6.15 -7.98 -9.32
C PRO A 61 -5.37 -7.30 -10.47
N TRP A 62 -5.65 -6.03 -10.74
CA TRP A 62 -5.06 -5.30 -11.87
C TRP A 62 -3.87 -4.42 -11.52
N CYS A 63 -3.57 -4.28 -10.23
CA CYS A 63 -2.42 -3.52 -9.76
C CYS A 63 -1.11 -4.26 -10.07
N ASP A 64 -0.05 -3.49 -10.30
CA ASP A 64 1.25 -4.02 -10.72
C ASP A 64 2.42 -3.31 -10.05
N VAL A 65 3.60 -3.93 -10.15
CA VAL A 65 4.89 -3.36 -9.79
C VAL A 65 5.70 -3.22 -11.07
N ILE A 66 6.23 -2.03 -11.29
CA ILE A 66 7.13 -1.75 -12.39
C ILE A 66 8.55 -1.55 -11.91
N TYR A 67 9.50 -1.84 -12.78
CA TYR A 67 10.87 -1.33 -12.70
C TYR A 67 11.00 -0.17 -13.69
N PHE A 68 11.60 0.92 -13.24
CA PHE A 68 11.90 2.11 -14.03
C PHE A 68 13.41 2.35 -14.10
N SER A 69 13.88 2.78 -15.27
CA SER A 69 15.21 3.33 -15.55
C SER A 69 15.12 4.26 -16.78
N PRO A 70 16.13 5.10 -17.07
CA PRO A 70 16.12 5.96 -18.25
C PRO A 70 15.96 5.17 -19.58
N GLU A 71 16.41 3.92 -19.61
CA GLU A 71 16.39 3.08 -20.80
C GLU A 71 15.11 2.23 -20.93
N THR A 72 14.44 1.90 -19.82
CA THR A 72 13.31 0.98 -19.84
C THR A 72 12.32 1.16 -18.69
N VAL A 73 11.06 0.86 -19.00
CA VAL A 73 9.99 0.67 -18.02
C VAL A 73 9.36 -0.70 -18.28
N GLN A 74 9.36 -1.56 -17.26
CA GLN A 74 8.88 -2.94 -17.38
C GLN A 74 8.02 -3.32 -16.17
N VAL A 75 6.98 -4.13 -16.40
CA VAL A 75 6.30 -4.80 -15.27
C VAL A 75 7.13 -5.96 -14.80
N VAL A 76 7.37 -6.00 -13.49
CA VAL A 76 8.14 -7.05 -12.84
C VAL A 76 7.29 -7.94 -11.95
N ALA A 77 6.12 -7.46 -11.52
CA ALA A 77 5.10 -8.26 -10.84
C ALA A 77 3.72 -7.67 -11.11
N GLY A 78 2.68 -8.49 -11.09
CA GLY A 78 1.28 -8.04 -11.26
C GLY A 78 0.32 -9.03 -10.63
N GLY A 79 -0.97 -8.71 -10.65
CA GLY A 79 -1.98 -9.54 -10.00
C GLY A 79 -2.27 -9.11 -8.56
N PHE A 80 -2.01 -7.85 -8.21
CA PHE A 80 -2.31 -7.31 -6.89
C PHE A 80 -3.71 -6.68 -6.87
N LEU A 81 -4.44 -6.86 -5.77
CA LEU A 81 -5.71 -6.15 -5.54
C LEU A 81 -5.46 -4.67 -5.23
N SER A 82 -4.38 -4.38 -4.53
CA SER A 82 -3.81 -3.05 -4.32
C SER A 82 -2.33 -3.25 -4.02
N ALA A 83 -1.46 -2.53 -4.72
CA ALA A 83 -0.02 -2.52 -4.45
C ALA A 83 0.31 -1.17 -3.80
N ASN A 84 0.88 -1.18 -2.60
CA ASN A 84 1.05 0.02 -1.79
C ASN A 84 2.54 0.22 -1.45
N GLY A 85 2.95 0.10 -0.18
CA GLY A 85 4.35 0.19 0.23
C GLY A 85 5.26 -0.81 -0.48
N ILE A 86 6.45 -0.36 -0.86
CA ILE A 86 7.48 -1.22 -1.45
C ILE A 86 8.86 -0.94 -0.85
N ASN A 87 9.58 -2.01 -0.52
CA ASN A 87 10.95 -1.91 -0.04
C ASN A 87 11.78 -3.09 -0.56
N ILE A 88 13.10 -3.05 -0.36
CA ILE A 88 14.03 -4.04 -0.91
C ILE A 88 14.64 -4.90 0.20
N SER A 89 14.74 -6.21 -0.05
CA SER A 89 15.47 -7.15 0.80
C SER A 89 16.46 -7.98 -0.02
N PRO A 90 17.52 -8.55 0.60
CA PRO A 90 18.47 -9.39 -0.10
C PRO A 90 17.85 -10.74 -0.54
N ASN A 91 17.47 -10.81 -1.81
CA ASN A 91 17.46 -12.02 -2.67
C ASN A 91 16.47 -13.16 -2.35
N LYS A 92 15.36 -12.93 -1.64
CA LYS A 92 14.29 -13.95 -1.49
C LYS A 92 12.89 -13.33 -1.49
N ARG A 93 11.92 -14.06 -2.05
CA ARG A 93 10.49 -13.75 -2.01
C ARG A 93 9.81 -14.60 -0.93
N GLN A 94 9.01 -13.97 -0.09
CA GLN A 94 8.12 -14.60 0.89
C GLN A 94 6.77 -13.88 0.86
N GLU A 95 5.70 -14.62 1.10
CA GLU A 95 4.37 -14.07 1.35
C GLU A 95 4.02 -14.27 2.83
N VAL A 96 3.46 -13.23 3.45
CA VAL A 96 3.04 -13.22 4.86
C VAL A 96 1.64 -12.62 4.92
N ASP A 97 0.68 -13.43 5.35
CA ASP A 97 -0.68 -12.95 5.56
C ASP A 97 -0.72 -12.09 6.82
N VAL A 98 -1.30 -10.91 6.69
CA VAL A 98 -1.60 -9.97 7.77
C VAL A 98 -3.08 -9.65 7.71
N ASP A 99 -3.79 -9.71 8.84
CA ASP A 99 -5.24 -9.49 8.91
C ASP A 99 -5.57 -7.98 9.01
N SER A 100 -4.91 -7.19 8.15
CA SER A 100 -4.98 -5.74 8.14
C SER A 100 -4.60 -5.22 6.76
N LEU A 101 -5.17 -4.09 6.36
CA LEU A 101 -4.78 -3.44 5.10
C LEU A 101 -3.54 -2.60 5.35
N CYS A 102 -2.35 -3.18 5.17
CA CYS A 102 -1.09 -2.48 5.34
C CYS A 102 -0.79 -1.55 4.16
N ASP A 103 -0.25 -0.37 4.49
CA ASP A 103 0.03 0.73 3.57
C ASP A 103 1.54 0.70 3.25
N ASN A 104 2.37 1.51 3.92
CA ASN A 104 3.80 1.58 3.65
C ASN A 104 4.66 0.57 4.43
N ILE A 105 5.80 0.17 3.86
CA ILE A 105 6.75 -0.78 4.45
C ILE A 105 8.10 -0.11 4.71
N GLU A 106 8.51 -0.04 5.96
CA GLU A 106 9.87 0.31 6.38
C GLU A 106 10.68 -0.94 6.73
N VAL A 107 11.98 -0.93 6.42
CA VAL A 107 12.92 -2.01 6.77
C VAL A 107 13.90 -1.49 7.80
N ASP A 108 13.88 -2.05 9.01
CA ASP A 108 14.88 -1.72 10.01
C ASP A 108 16.27 -2.17 9.53
N ARG A 109 17.23 -1.26 9.50
CA ARG A 109 18.55 -1.51 8.91
C ARG A 109 19.42 -2.45 9.73
N GLU A 110 19.18 -2.55 11.03
CA GLU A 110 19.99 -3.37 11.93
C GLU A 110 19.51 -4.81 11.98
N SER A 111 18.21 -5.01 12.14
CA SER A 111 17.58 -6.34 12.25
C SER A 111 17.12 -6.92 10.90
N GLY A 112 16.77 -6.06 9.94
CA GLY A 112 16.06 -6.45 8.72
C GLY A 112 14.56 -6.68 8.93
N ASP A 113 14.01 -6.33 10.11
CA ASP A 113 12.59 -6.45 10.40
C ASP A 113 11.76 -5.48 9.57
N LEU A 114 10.58 -5.92 9.16
CA LEU A 114 9.62 -5.04 8.47
C LEU A 114 8.74 -4.34 9.49
N TRP A 115 8.49 -3.06 9.26
CA TRP A 115 7.60 -2.21 10.04
C TRP A 115 6.59 -1.55 9.11
N MET A 116 5.30 -1.68 9.44
CA MET A 116 4.23 -1.22 8.58
C MET A 116 3.20 -0.44 9.38
N GLY A 117 2.70 0.64 8.79
CA GLY A 117 1.43 1.23 9.22
C GLY A 117 0.29 0.53 8.47
N CYS A 118 -0.77 0.16 9.19
CA CYS A 118 -1.87 -0.59 8.62
C CYS A 118 -3.22 -0.03 9.05
N HIS A 119 -4.25 -0.38 8.29
CA HIS A 119 -5.64 -0.05 8.52
C HIS A 119 -6.43 -1.31 8.92
N PRO A 120 -6.77 -1.48 10.21
CA PRO A 120 -7.50 -2.65 10.70
C PRO A 120 -8.86 -2.87 10.00
N ASN A 121 -9.44 -1.79 9.48
CA ASN A 121 -10.66 -1.85 8.70
C ASN A 121 -10.48 -1.04 7.40
N GLY A 122 -10.18 -1.75 6.31
CA GLY A 122 -9.97 -1.13 5.00
C GLY A 122 -11.18 -0.32 4.50
N LEU A 123 -12.42 -0.72 4.82
CA LEU A 123 -13.61 0.04 4.41
C LEU A 123 -13.65 1.42 5.07
N LYS A 124 -13.31 1.52 6.37
CA LYS A 124 -13.24 2.83 7.03
C LYS A 124 -12.17 3.72 6.41
N CYS A 125 -11.05 3.14 5.96
CA CYS A 125 -9.99 3.88 5.27
C CYS A 125 -10.44 4.39 3.89
N VAL A 126 -11.26 3.61 3.16
CA VAL A 126 -11.80 4.00 1.85
C VAL A 126 -12.86 5.10 1.97
N PHE A 127 -13.75 5.02 2.96
CA PHE A 127 -14.86 5.98 3.11
C PHE A 127 -14.51 7.22 3.93
N GLN A 128 -13.56 7.12 4.86
CA GLN A 128 -13.08 8.23 5.70
C GLN A 128 -14.23 9.02 6.38
N ASP A 129 -15.24 8.33 6.93
CA ASP A 129 -16.34 8.97 7.63
C ASP A 129 -15.81 9.73 8.87
N PRO A 130 -16.00 11.06 8.96
CA PRO A 130 -15.55 11.83 10.12
C PRO A 130 -16.19 11.40 11.46
N ASN A 131 -17.35 10.74 11.43
CA ASN A 131 -18.05 10.26 12.62
C ASN A 131 -17.68 8.81 12.98
N ASP A 132 -17.02 8.10 12.07
CA ASP A 132 -16.53 6.74 12.27
C ASP A 132 -15.15 6.57 11.61
N PRO A 133 -14.12 7.28 12.13
CA PRO A 133 -12.81 7.34 11.48
C PRO A 133 -12.11 5.97 11.45
N PRO A 134 -11.17 5.75 10.52
CA PRO A 134 -10.34 4.55 10.51
C PRO A 134 -9.43 4.51 11.74
N GLY A 135 -9.27 3.31 12.30
CA GLY A 135 -8.25 3.03 13.31
C GLY A 135 -6.85 3.05 12.73
N SER A 136 -5.88 2.86 13.62
CA SER A 136 -4.47 2.77 13.29
C SER A 136 -3.88 1.50 13.88
N GLU A 137 -2.92 0.91 13.19
CA GLU A 137 -2.20 -0.27 13.61
C GLU A 137 -0.76 -0.23 13.11
N VAL A 138 0.16 -0.73 13.93
CA VAL A 138 1.54 -0.98 13.52
C VAL A 138 1.82 -2.46 13.64
N ILE A 139 2.23 -3.06 12.52
CA ILE A 139 2.66 -4.45 12.45
C ILE A 139 4.17 -4.50 12.26
N ARG A 140 4.85 -5.31 13.07
CA ARG A 140 6.26 -5.69 12.90
C ARG A 140 6.32 -7.14 12.44
N ILE A 141 7.11 -7.40 11.40
CA ILE A 141 7.43 -8.76 10.95
C ILE A 141 8.90 -9.05 11.17
N GLU A 142 9.19 -10.04 11.99
CA GLU A 142 10.54 -10.50 12.30
C GLU A 142 10.82 -11.81 11.56
N ASN A 143 12.08 -12.00 11.16
CA ASN A 143 12.55 -13.24 10.50
C ASN A 143 11.69 -13.62 9.28
N ILE A 144 11.41 -12.65 8.40
CA ILE A 144 10.51 -12.84 7.25
C ILE A 144 10.89 -14.04 6.35
N LEU A 145 12.17 -14.42 6.29
CA LEU A 145 12.62 -15.55 5.46
C LEU A 145 12.52 -16.92 6.14
N SER A 146 12.00 -16.98 7.37
CA SER A 146 11.77 -18.24 8.09
C SER A 146 10.48 -18.93 7.62
N GLU A 147 10.33 -20.23 7.93
CA GLU A 147 9.10 -20.98 7.61
C GLU A 147 7.86 -20.38 8.31
N LYS A 148 8.06 -19.70 9.43
CA LYS A 148 7.01 -19.06 10.24
C LYS A 148 7.50 -17.69 10.72
N PRO A 149 7.39 -16.64 9.90
CA PRO A 149 7.69 -15.28 10.32
C PRO A 149 6.87 -14.89 11.54
N GLN A 150 7.48 -14.12 12.44
CA GLN A 150 6.78 -13.62 13.61
C GLN A 150 6.10 -12.30 13.25
N VAL A 151 4.77 -12.29 13.30
CA VAL A 151 3.94 -11.10 13.06
C VAL A 151 3.47 -10.58 14.41
N THR A 152 3.82 -9.34 14.74
CA THR A 152 3.49 -8.71 16.03
C THR A 152 2.75 -7.40 15.81
N GLN A 153 1.57 -7.25 16.40
CA GLN A 153 0.90 -5.96 16.53
C GLN A 153 1.61 -5.16 17.64
N VAL A 154 2.36 -4.13 17.25
CA VAL A 154 3.16 -3.29 18.16
C VAL A 154 2.33 -2.14 18.73
N TYR A 155 1.39 -1.65 17.94
CA TYR A 155 0.50 -0.55 18.32
C TYR A 155 -0.86 -0.76 17.66
N ALA A 156 -1.93 -0.40 18.36
CA ALA A 156 -3.27 -0.32 17.80
C ALA A 156 -4.10 0.73 18.55
N ASP A 157 -4.86 1.53 17.81
CA ASP A 157 -5.92 2.37 18.34
C ASP A 157 -7.10 2.45 17.38
N ASP A 158 -8.25 2.85 17.91
CA ASP A 158 -9.53 2.92 17.20
C ASP A 158 -9.73 4.22 16.42
N GLY A 159 -8.69 5.05 16.30
CA GLY A 159 -8.76 6.37 15.69
C GLY A 159 -8.95 7.50 16.70
N SER A 160 -9.07 7.19 18.00
CA SER A 160 -9.20 8.20 19.06
C SER A 160 -7.91 8.98 19.32
N VAL A 161 -6.74 8.38 19.04
CA VAL A 161 -5.43 9.02 19.24
C VAL A 161 -4.86 9.49 17.91
N ILE A 162 -4.76 8.57 16.95
CA ILE A 162 -4.23 8.84 15.62
C ILE A 162 -5.05 8.08 14.58
N ILE A 163 -5.39 8.74 13.48
CA ILE A 163 -6.37 8.24 12.51
C ILE A 163 -5.64 7.76 11.25
N GLY A 164 -5.82 6.49 10.90
CA GLY A 164 -5.32 5.91 9.65
C GLY A 164 -3.79 5.93 9.53
N SER A 165 -3.09 5.22 10.41
CA SER A 165 -1.65 4.99 10.27
C SER A 165 -1.28 4.39 8.92
N SER A 166 -0.22 4.94 8.32
CA SER A 166 0.27 4.61 6.98
C SER A 166 1.69 4.05 7.02
N VAL A 167 2.53 4.56 7.91
CA VAL A 167 3.94 4.17 8.00
C VAL A 167 4.37 4.12 9.47
N ALA A 168 5.31 3.23 9.78
CA ALA A 168 5.91 3.16 11.11
C ALA A 168 7.42 2.88 10.99
N THR A 169 8.25 3.67 11.67
CA THR A 169 9.71 3.52 11.63
C THR A 169 10.31 3.56 13.03
N PRO A 170 11.08 2.53 13.45
CA PRO A 170 11.79 2.54 14.72
C PRO A 170 13.14 3.28 14.60
N TYR A 171 13.51 4.03 15.64
CA TYR A 171 14.85 4.59 15.75
C TYR A 171 15.20 4.92 17.20
N GLY A 172 16.35 4.44 17.69
CA GLY A 172 16.89 4.81 19.01
C GLY A 172 15.93 4.54 20.18
N GLY A 173 15.24 3.39 20.16
CA GLY A 173 14.25 3.03 21.19
C GLY A 173 12.94 3.82 21.10
N LYS A 174 12.70 4.53 19.99
CA LYS A 174 11.43 5.20 19.69
C LYS A 174 10.78 4.62 18.45
N LEU A 175 9.48 4.82 18.33
CA LEU A 175 8.68 4.50 17.15
C LEU A 175 7.99 5.77 16.66
N LEU A 176 8.23 6.14 15.41
CA LEU A 176 7.49 7.20 14.73
C LEU A 176 6.42 6.58 13.84
N ILE A 177 5.16 7.01 14.01
CA ILE A 177 4.00 6.54 13.26
C ILE A 177 3.44 7.72 12.46
N GLY A 178 3.40 7.60 11.13
CA GLY A 178 2.79 8.55 10.21
C GLY A 178 1.39 8.11 9.77
N THR A 179 0.58 9.05 9.28
CA THR A 179 -0.79 8.79 8.77
C THR A 179 -0.94 9.30 7.35
N VAL A 180 -1.98 8.82 6.66
CA VAL A 180 -2.31 9.23 5.29
C VAL A 180 -2.59 10.74 5.20
N TYR A 181 -3.34 11.31 6.15
CA TYR A 181 -3.84 12.69 6.05
C TYR A 181 -3.92 13.47 7.38
N GLN A 182 -3.52 12.88 8.50
CA GLN A 182 -3.70 13.47 9.82
C GLN A 182 -2.34 13.91 10.41
N LYS A 183 -2.07 13.54 11.67
CA LYS A 183 -0.86 13.88 12.42
C LYS A 183 0.12 12.70 12.38
N ALA A 184 1.21 12.84 13.11
CA ALA A 184 2.12 11.76 13.44
C ALA A 184 2.14 11.54 14.97
N LEU A 185 2.49 10.33 15.38
CA LEU A 185 2.66 9.94 16.78
C LEU A 185 4.09 9.44 16.99
N ILE A 186 4.70 9.83 18.11
CA ILE A 186 5.98 9.27 18.55
C ILE A 186 5.80 8.56 19.89
N CYS A 187 6.25 7.31 19.95
CA CYS A 187 6.13 6.43 21.10
C CYS A 187 7.53 5.99 21.58
N ASP A 188 7.65 5.69 22.87
CA ASP A 188 8.79 4.93 23.39
C ASP A 188 8.55 3.43 23.13
N LEU A 189 9.51 2.75 22.52
CA LEU A 189 9.52 1.29 22.40
C LEU A 189 10.04 0.71 23.72
N LYS A 190 9.25 -0.16 24.35
CA LYS A 190 9.61 -0.84 25.60
C LYS A 190 10.06 -2.27 25.34
#